data_AF-A0A925ISJ7-F1
#
_entry.id   AF-A0A925ISJ7-F1
#
_cell.length_a   1.000
_cell.length_b   1.000
_cell.length_c   1.000
_cell.angle_alpha   90.00
_cell.angle_beta   90.00
_cell.angle_gamma   90.00
#
_symmetry.space_group_name_H-M   'P 1'
#
loop_
_entity.id
_entity.type
_entity.pdbx_description
1 polymer ?
#
loop_
_entity_poly.entity_id
_entity_poly.type
_entity_poly.pdbx_seq_one_letter_code
_entity_poly.pdbx_strand_id
1 'polypeptide(L)'
;MPYCVLFDRIASNFQIFELRGTTYQKLSEDRLWVDALEIGLGVWLGDFSGDVRQWLRCYDAEGNWIPTLEEQRQQAEDQRQHAEEQRQQAEQRVI
;
A
#
# COMPACT_ATOMS: atom_id res chain seq x y z
N MET A 1 2.88 -5.61 21.51
CA MET A 1 4.36 -5.50 21.54
C MET A 1 4.76 -4.36 20.63
N PRO A 2 5.71 -3.49 21.00
CA PRO A 2 6.13 -2.39 20.12
C PRO A 2 7.15 -2.87 19.07
N TYR A 3 6.94 -2.43 17.83
CA TYR A 3 7.84 -2.62 16.71
C TYR A 3 8.49 -1.30 16.34
N CYS A 4 9.76 -1.34 15.93
CA CYS A 4 10.45 -0.23 15.30
C CYS A 4 10.84 -0.63 13.89
N VAL A 5 10.40 0.15 12.90
CA VAL A 5 10.65 -0.14 11.48
C VAL A 5 11.52 0.97 10.92
N LEU A 6 12.62 0.59 10.29
CA LEU A 6 13.52 1.50 9.59
C LEU A 6 13.48 1.20 8.09
N PHE A 7 13.29 2.23 7.29
CA PHE A 7 13.33 2.13 5.84
C PHE A 7 14.29 3.17 5.27
N ASP A 8 15.37 2.70 4.65
CA ASP A 8 16.28 3.55 3.87
C ASP A 8 15.83 3.54 2.41
N ARG A 9 15.38 4.69 1.92
CA ARG A 9 14.90 4.87 0.55
C ARG A 9 16.02 4.81 -0.50
N ILE A 10 17.25 5.15 -0.15
CA ILE A 10 18.38 5.20 -1.10
C ILE A 10 19.00 3.82 -1.24
N ALA A 11 19.24 3.14 -0.12
CA ALA A 11 19.76 1.77 -0.11
C ALA A 11 18.67 0.70 -0.30
N SER A 12 17.40 1.10 -0.33
CA SER A 12 16.22 0.23 -0.30
C SER A 12 16.26 -0.82 0.81
N ASN A 13 16.76 -0.43 1.99
CA ASN A 13 16.93 -1.32 3.12
C ASN A 13 15.74 -1.20 4.07
N PHE A 14 15.00 -2.30 4.23
CA PHE A 14 13.89 -2.42 5.17
C PHE A 14 14.31 -3.30 6.34
N GLN A 15 14.22 -2.77 7.55
CA GLN A 15 14.62 -3.46 8.77
C GLN A 15 13.53 -3.35 9.82
N ILE A 16 13.18 -4.49 10.39
CA ILE A 16 12.20 -4.57 11.47
C ILE A 16 12.94 -4.91 12.76
N PHE A 17 12.53 -4.26 13.83
CA PHE A 17 12.99 -4.54 15.17
C PHE A 17 11.81 -4.76 16.10
N GLU A 18 11.87 -5.80 16.91
CA GLU A 18 10.88 -6.11 17.93
C GLU A 18 11.47 -5.87 19.32
N LEU A 19 10.71 -5.23 20.21
CA LEU A 19 11.12 -5.13 21.62
C LEU A 19 10.92 -6.49 22.30
N ARG A 20 12.03 -7.14 22.66
CA ARG A 20 12.06 -8.39 23.42
C ARG A 20 12.68 -8.14 24.79
N GLY A 21 11.85 -8.17 25.83
CA GLY A 21 12.25 -7.78 27.18
C GLY A 21 12.54 -6.28 27.22
N THR A 22 13.82 -5.91 27.29
CA THR A 22 14.28 -4.51 27.37
C THR A 22 15.10 -4.07 26.17
N THR A 23 15.29 -4.91 25.14
CA THR A 23 16.11 -4.59 23.97
C THR A 23 15.35 -4.79 22.67
N TYR A 24 15.65 -3.96 21.68
CA TYR A 24 15.17 -4.14 20.32
C TYR A 24 16.06 -5.15 19.60
N GLN A 25 15.45 -6.23 19.10
CA GLN A 25 16.14 -7.27 18.33
C GLN A 25 15.71 -7.18 16.87
N LYS A 26 16.69 -7.23 15.97
CA LYS A 26 16.43 -7.23 14.53
C LYS A 26 15.75 -8.54 14.12
N LEU A 27 14.68 -8.41 13.36
CA LEU A 27 13.95 -9.50 12.73
C LEU A 27 14.53 -9.80 11.34
N SER A 28 14.36 -11.03 10.88
CA SER A 28 14.86 -11.51 9.57
C SER A 28 13.82 -11.37 8.45
N GLU A 29 12.60 -11.06 8.83
CA GLU A 29 11.44 -10.89 7.97
C GLU A 29 11.56 -9.63 7.10
N ASP A 30 11.06 -9.72 5.87
CA ASP A 30 11.00 -8.63 4.90
C ASP A 30 9.65 -7.89 4.92
N ARG A 31 8.71 -8.36 5.75
CA ARG A 31 7.40 -7.78 5.99
C ARG A 31 7.03 -7.89 7.46
N LEU A 32 6.29 -6.91 7.95
CA LEU A 32 5.74 -6.89 9.30
C LEU A 32 4.22 -6.91 9.22
N TRP A 33 3.57 -7.81 9.95
CA TRP A 33 2.14 -7.71 10.22
C TRP A 33 1.95 -7.14 11.64
N VAL A 34 1.05 -6.17 11.79
CA VAL A 34 0.72 -5.57 13.09
C VAL A 34 -0.72 -5.86 13.42
N ASP A 35 -0.97 -6.95 14.15
CA ASP A 35 -2.32 -7.42 14.49
C ASP A 35 -3.20 -6.35 15.16
N ALA A 36 -2.61 -5.51 16.02
CA ALA A 36 -3.36 -4.46 16.71
C ALA A 36 -3.94 -3.37 15.79
N LEU A 37 -3.39 -3.25 14.56
CA LEU A 37 -3.83 -2.29 13.56
C LEU A 37 -4.49 -2.95 12.36
N GLU A 38 -4.48 -4.30 12.29
CA GLU A 38 -4.89 -5.06 11.11
C GLU A 38 -4.23 -4.56 9.82
N ILE A 39 -2.96 -4.15 9.92
CA ILE A 39 -2.17 -3.58 8.82
C ILE A 39 -0.82 -4.27 8.77
N GLY A 40 -0.37 -4.56 7.54
CA GLY A 40 0.98 -4.99 7.25
C GLY A 40 1.83 -3.87 6.66
N LEU A 41 3.15 -3.92 6.91
CA LEU A 41 4.17 -3.07 6.31
C LEU A 41 5.12 -3.91 5.47
N GLY A 42 5.43 -3.45 4.27
CA GLY A 42 6.38 -4.11 3.39
C GLY A 42 6.93 -3.17 2.33
N VAL A 43 7.87 -3.69 1.53
CA VAL A 43 8.46 -2.95 0.42
C VAL A 43 7.77 -3.34 -0.88
N TRP A 44 7.32 -2.33 -1.62
CA TRP A 44 6.67 -2.47 -2.92
C TRP A 44 7.52 -1.76 -3.99
N LEU A 45 7.76 -2.42 -5.12
CA LEU A 45 8.40 -1.81 -6.29
C LEU A 45 7.32 -1.24 -7.21
N GLY A 46 7.36 0.06 -7.45
CA GLY A 46 6.48 0.69 -8.41
C GLY A 46 6.65 2.21 -8.48
N ASP A 47 5.80 2.85 -9.27
CA ASP A 47 5.79 4.29 -9.42
C ASP A 47 5.01 4.94 -8.28
N PHE A 48 5.63 5.92 -7.62
CA PHE A 48 4.92 6.84 -6.75
C PHE A 48 5.44 8.24 -6.98
N SER A 49 4.55 9.16 -7.34
CA SER A 49 4.88 10.54 -7.70
C SER A 49 5.90 10.64 -8.87
N GLY A 50 5.85 9.71 -9.84
CA GLY A 50 6.69 9.71 -11.03
C GLY A 50 8.11 9.16 -10.83
N ASP A 51 8.34 8.46 -9.72
CA ASP A 51 9.63 7.84 -9.39
C ASP A 51 9.45 6.33 -9.14
N VAL A 52 9.91 5.53 -10.09
CA VAL A 52 9.84 4.07 -10.06
C VAL A 52 10.97 3.50 -9.21
N ARG A 53 10.63 3.01 -8.01
CA ARG A 53 11.59 2.37 -7.10
C ARG A 53 10.89 1.55 -6.02
N GLN A 54 11.68 1.09 -5.05
CA GLN A 54 11.17 0.47 -3.83
C GLN A 54 10.62 1.52 -2.86
N TRP A 55 9.42 1.28 -2.38
CA TRP A 55 8.66 2.15 -1.48
C TRP A 55 8.17 1.35 -0.28
N LEU A 56 8.20 1.97 0.90
CA LEU A 56 7.48 1.45 2.06
C LEU A 56 5.98 1.62 1.84
N ARG A 57 5.21 0.53 1.94
CA ARG A 57 3.76 0.53 1.72
C ARG A 57 3.02 -0.33 2.74
N CYS A 58 1.77 0.05 3.00
CA CYS A 58 0.87 -0.71 3.85
C CYS A 58 0.06 -1.72 3.02
N TYR A 59 -0.19 -2.91 3.56
CA TYR A 59 -1.07 -3.92 2.97
C TYR A 59 -2.13 -4.39 3.98
N ASP A 60 -3.26 -4.89 3.47
CA ASP A 60 -4.38 -5.41 4.27
C ASP A 60 -4.20 -6.88 4.67
N ALA A 61 -5.16 -7.46 5.39
CA ALA A 61 -5.11 -8.85 5.85
C ALA A 61 -5.12 -9.88 4.70
N GLU A 62 -5.56 -9.49 3.50
CA GLU A 62 -5.56 -10.33 2.30
C GLU A 62 -4.23 -10.22 1.53
N GLY A 63 -3.33 -9.32 1.96
CA GLY A 63 -2.06 -9.07 1.31
C GLY A 63 -2.13 -8.04 0.17
N ASN A 64 -3.28 -7.37 -0.02
CA ASN A 64 -3.42 -6.33 -1.02
C ASN A 64 -2.81 -5.02 -0.53
N TRP A 65 -2.11 -4.33 -1.40
CA TRP A 65 -1.57 -3.01 -1.08
C TRP A 65 -2.70 -2.01 -0.89
N ILE A 66 -2.70 -1.35 0.28
CA ILE A 66 -3.68 -0.31 0.58
C ILE A 66 -3.40 0.88 -0.37
N PRO A 67 -4.39 1.31 -1.18
CA PRO A 67 -4.21 2.42 -2.09
C PRO A 67 -4.02 3.72 -1.32
N THR A 68 -3.12 4.55 -1.80
CA THR A 68 -2.94 5.93 -1.35
C THR A 68 -4.19 6.76 -1.65
N LEU A 69 -4.35 7.91 -0.98
CA LEU A 69 -5.49 8.78 -1.22
C LEU A 69 -5.58 9.25 -2.68
N GLU A 70 -4.43 9.44 -3.33
CA GLU A 70 -4.35 9.80 -4.74
C GLU A 70 -4.81 8.66 -5.65
N GLU A 71 -4.33 7.44 -5.42
CA GLU A 71 -4.79 6.24 -6.14
C GLU A 71 -6.29 6.01 -5.94
N GLN A 72 -6.84 6.20 -4.74
CA GLN A 72 -8.28 6.06 -4.48
C GLN A 72 -9.10 7.11 -5.24
N ARG A 73 -8.62 8.36 -5.30
CA ARG A 73 -9.29 9.42 -6.06
C ARG A 73 -9.30 9.10 -7.54
N GLN A 74 -8.16 8.69 -8.09
CA GLN A 74 -8.06 8.29 -9.50
C GLN A 74 -9.01 7.13 -9.82
N GLN A 75 -8.99 6.07 -9.00
CA GLN A 75 -9.89 4.92 -9.19
C GLN A 75 -11.37 5.33 -9.14
N ALA A 76 -11.75 6.23 -8.22
CA ALA A 76 -13.12 6.71 -8.13
C ALA A 76 -13.52 7.58 -9.35
N GLU A 77 -12.60 8.37 -9.88
CA GLU A 77 -12.82 9.17 -11.09
C GLU A 77 -12.97 8.28 -12.33
N ASP A 78 -12.09 7.29 -12.50
CA ASP A 78 -12.13 6.33 -13.60
C ASP A 78 -13.44 5.53 -13.58
N GLN A 79 -13.87 5.07 -12.40
CA GLN A 79 -15.15 4.35 -12.24
C GLN A 79 -16.35 5.23 -12.60
N ARG A 80 -16.33 6.52 -12.25
CA ARG A 80 -17.40 7.46 -12.62
C ARG A 80 -17.46 7.68 -14.12
N GLN A 81 -16.31 7.90 -14.76
CA GLN A 81 -16.23 8.09 -16.20
C GLN A 81 -16.75 6.86 -16.95
N HIS A 82 -16.31 5.66 -16.57
CA HIS A 82 -16.80 4.43 -17.18
C HIS A 82 -18.29 4.19 -16.97
N ALA A 83 -18.83 4.52 -15.79
CA ALA A 83 -20.27 4.41 -15.55
C ALA A 83 -21.08 5.40 -16.40
N GLU A 84 -20.59 6.61 -16.59
CA GLU A 84 -21.21 7.62 -17.46
C GLU A 84 -21.16 7.22 -18.93
N GLU A 85 -20.03 6.73 -19.42
CA GLU A 85 -19.89 6.21 -20.78
C GLU A 85 -20.87 5.07 -21.07
N GLN A 86 -20.99 4.11 -20.14
CA GLN A 86 -21.94 3.01 -20.28
C GLN A 86 -23.39 3.48 -20.30
N ARG A 87 -23.74 4.49 -19.48
CA ARG A 87 -25.08 5.10 -19.49
C ARG A 87 -25.38 5.78 -20.83
N GLN A 88 -24.45 6.60 -21.33
CA GLN A 88 -24.63 7.28 -22.61
C GLN A 88 -24.77 6.28 -23.77
N GLN A 89 -23.98 5.20 -23.78
CA GLN A 89 -24.11 4.16 -24.79
C GLN A 89 -25.43 3.38 -24.68
N ALA A 90 -25.92 3.13 -23.47
CA ALA A 90 -27.22 2.51 -23.26
C ALA A 90 -28.36 3.43 -23.74
N GLU A 91 -28.30 4.72 -23.44
CA GLU A 91 -29.28 5.72 -23.89
C GLU A 91 -29.29 5.86 -25.43
N GLN A 92 -28.11 5.89 -26.07
CA GLN A 92 -28.01 5.95 -27.53
C GLN A 92 -28.50 4.68 -28.25
N ARG A 93 -28.48 3.52 -27.59
CA ARG A 93 -28.99 2.25 -28.13
C ARG A 93 -30.49 2.05 -27.96
N VAL A 94 -31.15 2.88 -27.13
CA VAL A 94 -32.59 2.80 -26.83
C VAL A 94 -33.41 3.76 -27.71
N ILE A 95 -32.76 4.53 -28.60
CA ILE A 95 -33.37 5.37 -29.64
C ILE A 95 -33.34 4.63 -30.98
#